data_AF-A0A850DS81-F1
#
_entry.id   AF-A0A850DS81-F1
#
_cell.length_a   1.000
_cell.length_b   1.000
_cell.length_c   1.000
_cell.angle_alpha   90.00
_cell.angle_beta   90.00
_cell.angle_gamma   90.00
#
_symmetry.space_group_name_H-M   'P 1'
#
loop_
_entity.id
_entity.type
_entity.pdbx_description
1 polymer ?
#
loop_
_entity_poly.entity_id
_entity_poly.type
_entity_poly.pdbx_seq_one_letter_code
_entity_poly.pdbx_strand_id
1 'polypeptide(L)'
;MQYNIFDPPDYGLVTPISVPESARMPDSVTGVATPAEYDMYFRLVRRSIGLSDWTRTCLTVGREVLADLDKTNLSDRERCDLLAGLVAVQEMTLARWLTIGSGMEDQP
;
A
#
# COMPACT_ATOMS: atom_id res chain seq x y z
N MET A 1 -15.25 -10.32 -37.43
CA MET A 1 -15.39 -10.24 -35.96
C MET A 1 -14.06 -10.65 -35.35
N GLN A 2 -13.24 -9.68 -34.95
CA GLN A 2 -11.98 -9.93 -34.27
C GLN A 2 -12.28 -10.06 -32.77
N TYR A 3 -11.95 -11.22 -32.20
CA TYR A 3 -11.98 -11.42 -30.75
C TYR A 3 -10.73 -10.77 -30.17
N ASN A 4 -10.93 -9.71 -29.37
CA ASN A 4 -9.92 -9.16 -28.48
C ASN A 4 -9.68 -10.19 -27.37
N ILE A 5 -8.67 -11.03 -27.54
CA ILE A 5 -8.17 -11.95 -26.51
C ILE A 5 -7.06 -11.19 -25.81
N PHE A 6 -7.29 -10.64 -24.62
CA PHE A 6 -6.29 -10.47 -23.54
C PHE A 6 -6.90 -9.82 -22.28
N ASP A 7 -8.16 -10.07 -21.97
CA ASP A 7 -8.60 -9.91 -20.58
C ASP A 7 -8.37 -11.25 -19.85
N PRO A 8 -7.43 -11.31 -18.89
CA PRO A 8 -7.24 -12.53 -18.13
C PRO A 8 -8.51 -12.81 -17.31
N PRO A 9 -8.95 -14.08 -17.24
CA PRO A 9 -10.14 -14.45 -16.49
C PRO A 9 -10.04 -14.01 -15.03
N ASP A 10 -11.05 -13.25 -14.58
CA ASP A 10 -11.18 -12.89 -13.17
C ASP A 10 -11.84 -14.02 -12.39
N TYR A 11 -11.02 -14.85 -11.74
CA TYR A 11 -11.48 -16.01 -10.97
C TYR A 11 -12.05 -15.64 -9.58
N GLY A 12 -12.36 -14.37 -9.30
CA GLY A 12 -12.84 -13.95 -7.98
C GLY A 12 -11.81 -14.14 -6.86
N LEU A 13 -10.53 -14.26 -7.22
CA LEU A 13 -9.41 -14.42 -6.31
C LEU A 13 -8.79 -13.05 -6.00
N VAL A 14 -8.49 -12.85 -4.71
CA VAL A 14 -7.85 -11.72 -4.00
C VAL A 14 -7.49 -10.50 -4.86
N THR A 15 -8.04 -9.35 -4.48
CA THR A 15 -7.77 -8.02 -5.06
C THR A 15 -6.26 -7.79 -5.24
N PRO A 16 -5.80 -7.22 -6.39
CA PRO A 16 -4.38 -6.98 -6.63
C PRO A 16 -3.72 -6.21 -5.49
N ILE A 17 -2.59 -6.73 -5.00
CA ILE A 17 -1.83 -6.11 -3.92
C ILE A 17 -0.76 -5.22 -4.54
N SER A 18 -0.75 -3.95 -4.17
CA SER A 18 0.30 -3.01 -4.59
C SER A 18 1.54 -3.22 -3.73
N VAL A 19 2.68 -3.49 -4.36
CA VAL A 19 3.96 -3.66 -3.68
C VAL A 19 4.98 -2.66 -4.21
N PRO A 20 5.94 -2.18 -3.39
CA PRO A 20 7.01 -1.33 -3.87
C PRO A 20 7.84 -2.01 -4.96
N GLU A 21 8.33 -1.24 -5.93
CA GLU A 21 9.21 -1.77 -7.00
C GLU A 21 10.49 -2.40 -6.44
N SER A 22 11.01 -1.87 -5.32
CA SER A 22 12.21 -2.35 -4.64
C SER A 22 12.01 -3.63 -3.80
N ALA A 23 10.78 -4.13 -3.69
CA ALA A 23 10.50 -5.35 -2.94
C ALA A 23 11.20 -6.56 -3.59
N ARG A 24 12.20 -7.11 -2.90
CA ARG A 24 13.01 -8.24 -3.37
C ARG A 24 12.14 -9.46 -3.65
N MET A 25 12.31 -10.05 -4.83
CA MET A 25 11.85 -11.40 -5.10
C MET A 25 12.73 -12.42 -4.37
N PRO A 26 12.19 -13.58 -3.94
CA PRO A 26 13.03 -14.73 -3.62
C PRO A 26 13.90 -15.02 -4.84
N ASP A 27 15.21 -15.14 -4.63
CA ASP A 27 16.20 -15.30 -5.69
C ASP A 27 15.79 -16.37 -6.70
N SER A 28 16.32 -16.23 -7.92
CA SER A 28 16.21 -17.12 -9.07
C SER A 28 16.78 -18.54 -8.85
N VAL A 29 16.76 -19.05 -7.62
CA VAL A 29 17.36 -20.31 -7.17
C VAL A 29 16.81 -21.51 -7.94
N THR A 30 15.59 -21.44 -8.48
CA THR A 30 15.02 -22.52 -9.31
C THR A 30 15.10 -22.25 -10.81
N GLY A 31 15.30 -21.00 -11.26
CA GLY A 31 15.38 -20.64 -12.68
C GLY A 31 14.13 -20.92 -13.53
N VAL A 32 13.00 -21.30 -12.92
CA VAL A 32 11.79 -21.75 -13.65
C VAL A 32 10.82 -20.62 -13.98
N ALA A 33 10.83 -19.51 -13.23
CA ALA A 33 9.89 -18.41 -13.43
C ALA A 33 10.60 -17.06 -13.51
N THR A 34 10.23 -16.29 -14.53
CA THR A 34 10.62 -14.89 -14.70
C THR A 34 9.89 -13.99 -13.69
N PRO A 35 10.43 -12.79 -13.39
CA PRO A 35 9.75 -11.80 -12.54
C PRO A 35 8.32 -11.49 -12.98
N ALA A 36 8.07 -11.42 -14.29
CA ALA A 36 6.76 -11.18 -14.85
C ALA A 36 5.78 -12.35 -14.58
N GLU A 37 6.24 -13.59 -14.66
CA GLU A 37 5.43 -14.76 -14.34
C GLU A 37 5.09 -14.83 -12.85
N TYR A 38 6.02 -14.43 -11.98
CA TYR A 38 5.78 -14.33 -10.55
C TYR A 38 4.75 -13.23 -10.22
N ASP A 39 4.92 -12.04 -10.77
CA ASP A 39 4.00 -10.92 -10.56
C ASP A 39 2.60 -11.24 -11.09
N MET A 40 2.52 -11.91 -12.25
CA MET A 40 1.26 -12.36 -12.83
C MET A 40 0.58 -13.44 -11.96
N TYR A 41 1.35 -14.43 -11.48
CA TYR A 41 0.85 -15.49 -10.61
C TYR A 41 0.28 -14.93 -9.29
N PHE A 42 0.97 -13.95 -8.70
CA PHE A 42 0.56 -13.32 -7.44
C PHE A 42 -0.29 -12.04 -7.62
N ARG A 43 -0.63 -11.65 -8.85
CA ARG A 43 -1.32 -10.40 -9.19
C ARG A 43 -0.68 -9.16 -8.52
N LEU A 44 0.65 -9.13 -8.47
CA LEU A 44 1.41 -8.03 -7.87
C LEU A 44 1.45 -6.85 -8.85
N VAL A 45 0.96 -5.70 -8.40
CA VAL A 45 1.13 -4.44 -9.12
C VAL A 45 2.28 -3.70 -8.47
N ARG A 46 3.43 -3.66 -9.16
CA ARG A 46 4.61 -2.92 -8.71
C ARG A 46 4.48 -1.44 -9.04
N ARG A 47 3.52 -0.78 -8.39
CA ARG A 47 3.33 0.67 -8.48
C ARG A 47 3.35 1.22 -7.07
N SER A 48 4.21 2.20 -6.81
CA SER A 48 4.11 2.96 -5.58
C SER A 48 2.74 3.66 -5.56
N ILE A 49 2.01 3.50 -4.46
CA ILE A 49 0.78 4.26 -4.27
C ILE A 49 1.14 5.75 -4.36
N GLY A 50 0.44 6.49 -5.23
CA GLY A 50 0.69 7.92 -5.37
C GLY A 50 0.48 8.62 -4.04
N LEU A 51 1.29 9.63 -3.73
CA LEU A 51 1.24 10.29 -2.41
C LEU A 51 -0.17 10.85 -2.10
N SER A 52 -0.91 11.29 -3.11
CA SER A 52 -2.31 11.69 -2.99
C SER A 52 -3.23 10.54 -2.55
N ASP A 53 -3.09 9.36 -3.15
CA ASP A 53 -3.90 8.18 -2.82
C ASP A 53 -3.51 7.60 -1.46
N TRP A 54 -2.23 7.65 -1.10
CA TRP A 54 -1.73 7.35 0.24
C TRP A 54 -2.38 8.28 1.27
N THR A 55 -2.32 9.58 1.03
CA THR A 55 -2.92 10.60 1.93
C THR A 55 -4.41 10.35 2.11
N ARG A 56 -5.14 10.08 1.02
CA ARG A 56 -6.57 9.75 1.09
C ARG A 56 -6.82 8.49 1.92
N THR A 57 -5.99 7.47 1.76
CA THR A 57 -6.08 6.23 2.55
C THR A 57 -5.87 6.51 4.03
N CYS A 58 -4.81 7.22 4.41
CA CYS A 58 -4.52 7.59 5.80
C CYS A 58 -5.67 8.36 6.46
N LEU A 59 -6.26 9.33 5.75
CA LEU A 59 -7.40 10.10 6.26
C LEU A 59 -8.66 9.25 6.41
N THR A 60 -8.92 8.35 5.46
CA THR A 60 -10.08 7.46 5.49
C THR A 60 -9.99 6.49 6.66
N VAL A 61 -8.85 5.79 6.77
CA VAL A 61 -8.58 4.85 7.88
C VAL A 61 -8.60 5.58 9.22
N GLY A 62 -7.95 6.75 9.32
CA GLY A 62 -7.94 7.54 10.55
C GLY A 62 -9.35 7.90 11.01
N ARG A 63 -10.24 8.29 10.08
CA ARG A 63 -11.64 8.58 10.38
C ARG A 63 -12.39 7.34 10.88
N GLU A 64 -12.21 6.20 10.23
CA GLU A 64 -12.86 4.94 10.61
C GLU A 64 -12.40 4.46 11.99
N VAL A 65 -11.09 4.49 12.23
CA VAL A 65 -10.50 4.15 13.52
C VAL A 65 -11.03 5.04 14.64
N LEU A 66 -11.10 6.36 14.42
CA LEU A 66 -11.66 7.29 15.40
C LEU A 66 -13.15 7.04 15.66
N ALA A 67 -13.93 6.71 14.64
CA ALA A 67 -15.36 6.41 14.77
C ALA A 67 -15.63 5.12 15.56
N ASP A 68 -14.68 4.19 15.56
CA ASP A 68 -14.79 2.91 16.27
C ASP A 68 -14.06 2.88 17.61
N LEU A 69 -13.16 3.83 17.89
CA LEU A 69 -12.30 3.85 19.07
C LEU A 69 -13.08 3.67 20.38
N ASP A 70 -14.19 4.39 20.53
CA ASP A 70 -15.04 4.34 21.73
C ASP A 70 -15.79 3.01 21.88
N LYS A 71 -15.95 2.25 20.80
CA LYS A 71 -16.62 0.94 20.78
C LYS A 71 -15.66 -0.20 21.07
N THR A 72 -14.37 0.08 21.17
CA THR A 72 -13.35 -0.93 21.47
C THR A 72 -13.21 -1.18 22.96
N ASN A 73 -12.82 -2.41 23.32
CA ASN A 73 -12.43 -2.78 24.68
C ASN A 73 -10.96 -2.42 25.00
N LEU A 74 -10.36 -1.53 24.23
CA LEU A 74 -8.99 -1.06 24.48
C LEU A 74 -8.96 -0.26 25.79
N SER A 75 -7.89 -0.47 26.56
CA SER A 75 -7.55 0.38 27.69
C SER A 75 -7.22 1.80 27.22
N ASP A 76 -7.30 2.76 28.14
CA ASP A 76 -6.96 4.16 27.84
C ASP A 76 -5.53 4.30 27.29
N ARG A 77 -4.60 3.48 27.79
CA ARG A 77 -3.22 3.44 27.30
C ARG A 77 -3.15 2.97 25.84
N GLU A 78 -3.82 1.87 25.50
CA GLU A 78 -3.84 1.35 24.13
C GLU A 78 -4.54 2.32 23.16
N ARG A 79 -5.58 3.02 23.62
CA ARG A 79 -6.21 4.11 22.85
C ARG A 79 -5.24 5.25 22.60
N CYS A 80 -4.50 5.68 23.63
CA CYS A 80 -3.46 6.70 23.47
C CYS A 80 -2.36 6.26 22.49
N ASP A 81 -1.87 5.02 22.60
CA ASP A 81 -0.85 4.48 21.71
C ASP A 81 -1.33 4.43 20.25
N LEU A 82 -2.59 4.04 20.04
CA LEU A 82 -3.21 4.01 18.71
C LEU A 82 -3.39 5.43 18.12
N LEU A 83 -3.82 6.40 18.93
CA LEU A 83 -3.91 7.80 18.51
C LEU A 83 -2.53 8.38 18.17
N ALA A 84 -1.50 8.07 18.97
CA ALA A 84 -0.13 8.48 18.70
C ALA A 84 0.37 7.90 17.37
N GLY A 85 0.05 6.64 17.08
CA GLY A 85 0.32 6.01 15.79
C GLY A 85 -0.33 6.74 14.61
N LEU A 86 -1.60 7.15 14.74
CA LEU A 86 -2.29 7.92 13.70
C LEU A 86 -1.61 9.27 13.45
N VAL A 87 -1.17 9.97 14.49
CA VAL A 87 -0.43 11.24 14.36
C VAL A 87 0.91 11.03 13.66
N ALA A 88 1.67 10.00 14.04
CA ALA A 88 2.95 9.70 13.42
C ALA A 88 2.80 9.43 11.90
N VAL A 89 1.77 8.68 11.49
CA VAL A 89 1.49 8.43 10.07
C VAL A 89 1.17 9.73 9.32
N GLN A 90 0.41 10.64 9.93
CA GLN A 90 0.10 11.94 9.33
C GLN A 90 1.36 12.81 9.20
N GLU A 91 2.19 12.87 10.24
CA GLU A 91 3.45 13.60 10.24
C GLU A 91 4.37 13.10 9.12
N MET A 92 4.58 11.79 9.01
CA MET A 92 5.40 11.19 7.94
C MET A 92 4.83 11.50 6.55
N THR A 93 3.50 11.49 6.41
CA THR A 93 2.83 11.80 5.15
C THR A 93 3.06 13.26 4.75
N LEU A 94 2.93 14.19 5.70
CA LEU A 94 3.19 15.63 5.47
C LEU A 94 4.67 15.89 5.19
N ALA A 95 5.58 15.26 5.93
CA ALA A 95 7.01 15.36 5.67
C ALA A 95 7.34 14.92 4.23
N ARG A 96 6.73 13.84 3.75
CA ARG A 96 6.90 13.37 2.38
C ARG A 96 6.35 14.36 1.34
N TRP A 97 5.23 15.03 1.62
CA TRP A 97 4.73 16.13 0.77
C TRP A 97 5.70 17.30 0.70
N LEU A 98 6.31 17.68 1.84
CA LEU A 98 7.31 18.75 1.89
C LEU A 98 8.57 18.39 1.11
N THR A 99 9.05 17.15 1.22
CA THR A 99 10.20 16.65 0.46
C THR A 99 9.97 16.78 -1.05
N ILE A 100 8.83 16.30 -1.55
CA ILE A 100 8.45 16.40 -2.98
C ILE A 100 8.26 17.88 -3.39
N GLY A 101 7.55 18.67 -2.59
CA GLY A 101 7.27 20.07 -2.88
C GLY A 101 8.52 20.97 -2.87
N SER A 102 9.55 20.57 -2.13
CA SER A 102 10.84 21.29 -2.06
C SER A 102 11.83 20.86 -3.13
N GLY A 103 11.48 19.87 -3.98
CA GLY A 103 12.38 19.33 -5.00
C GLY A 103 13.57 18.54 -4.45
N MET A 104 13.54 18.15 -3.17
CA MET A 104 14.49 17.20 -2.61
C MET A 104 13.99 15.80 -2.99
N GLU A 105 14.56 15.18 -4.03
CA GLU A 105 14.25 13.79 -4.34
C GLU A 105 14.68 12.89 -3.17
N ASP A 106 13.78 11.95 -2.84
CA ASP A 106 13.96 10.86 -1.88
C ASP A 106 15.25 10.10 -2.27
N GLN A 107 16.38 10.38 -1.61
CA GLN A 107 17.55 9.52 -1.74
C GLN A 107 17.24 8.19 -1.04
N PRO A 108 17.48 7.06 -1.71
CA PRO A 108 17.09 5.73 -1.23
C PRO A 108 17.81 5.29 0.04
#